data_AF-A0A3D1AWI0-F1
#
_entry.id   AF-A0A3D1AWI0-F1
#
_cell.length_a   1.000
_cell.length_b   1.000
_cell.length_c   1.000
_cell.angle_alpha   90.00
_cell.angle_beta   90.00
_cell.angle_gamma   90.00
#
_symmetry.space_group_name_H-M   'P 1'
#
loop_
_entity.id
_entity.type
_entity.pdbx_description
1 polymer ?
#
loop_
_entity_poly.entity_id
_entity_poly.type
_entity_poly.pdbx_seq_one_letter_code
_entity_poly.pdbx_strand_id
1 'polypeptide(L)' 'MMRTYYAMLVDRGEDDCCGKMKQFATYFTHGVQGGAKLRGAIYTLHQPDRIIDAVDTFFDAAPVHLEEIAC' A
#
# COMPACT_ATOMS: atom_id res chain seq x y z
N MET A 1 -2.52 6.53 -8.17
CA MET A 1 -3.35 5.30 -8.27
C MET A 1 -3.66 4.69 -6.91
N MET A 2 -2.67 4.34 -6.05
CA MET A 2 -2.94 3.73 -4.73
C MET A 2 -3.83 4.59 -3.81
N ARG A 3 -3.53 5.89 -3.68
CA ARG A 3 -4.35 6.82 -2.86
C ARG A 3 -5.82 6.88 -3.28
N THR A 4 -6.11 6.81 -4.59
CA THR A 4 -7.49 6.86 -5.10
C THR A 4 -8.28 5.61 -4.72
N TYR A 5 -7.68 4.43 -4.82
CA TYR A 5 -8.32 3.18 -4.41
C TYR A 5 -8.56 3.14 -2.90
N TYR A 6 -7.59 3.55 -2.10
CA TYR A 6 -7.72 3.63 -0.65
C TYR A 6 -8.75 4.66 -0.20
N ALA A 7 -8.81 5.83 -0.84
CA ALA A 7 -9.86 6.81 -0.59
C ALA A 7 -11.26 6.24 -0.87
N MET A 8 -11.43 5.50 -1.97
CA MET A 8 -12.70 4.84 -2.29
C MET A 8 -13.11 3.79 -1.24
N LEU A 9 -12.16 3.00 -0.71
CA LEU A 9 -12.46 2.02 0.34
C LEU A 9 -12.89 2.70 1.65
N VAL A 10 -12.22 3.80 2.01
CA VAL A 10 -12.57 4.60 3.20
C VAL A 10 -13.94 5.25 3.03
N ASP A 11 -14.22 5.85 1.88
CA ASP A 11 -15.48 6.54 1.59
C ASP A 11 -16.68 5.59 1.62
N ARG A 12 -16.50 4.34 1.16
CA ARG A 12 -17.56 3.31 1.23
C ARG A 12 -17.84 2.79 2.63
N GLY A 13 -16.97 3.05 3.60
CA GLY A 13 -17.15 2.63 4.99
C GLY A 13 -17.29 1.12 5.18
N GLU A 14 -16.68 0.31 4.30
CA GLU A 14 -16.81 -1.14 4.38
C GLU A 14 -16.18 -1.68 5.68
N ASP A 15 -16.87 -2.61 6.36
CA ASP A 15 -16.45 -3.18 7.64
C ASP A 15 -15.02 -3.74 7.64
N ASP A 16 -14.54 -4.21 6.49
CA ASP A 16 -13.19 -4.76 6.29
C ASP A 16 -12.30 -3.88 5.39
N CYS A 17 -12.41 -2.55 5.48
CA CYS A 17 -11.55 -1.62 4.74
C CYS A 17 -10.06 -1.94 4.95
N CYS A 18 -9.63 -2.12 6.21
CA CYS A 18 -8.23 -2.41 6.53
C CYS A 18 -7.75 -3.76 5.98
N GLY A 19 -8.56 -4.82 6.04
CA GLY A 19 -8.21 -6.12 5.48
C GLY A 19 -8.01 -6.05 3.97
N LYS A 20 -8.92 -5.37 3.26
CA LYS A 20 -8.80 -5.13 1.81
C LYS A 20 -7.55 -4.31 1.46
N MET A 21 -7.25 -3.26 2.22
CA MET A 21 -6.02 -2.48 2.02
C MET A 21 -4.75 -3.32 2.16
N LYS A 22 -4.68 -4.19 3.17
CA LYS A 22 -3.54 -5.10 3.43
C LYS A 22 -3.40 -6.17 2.35
N GLN A 23 -4.51 -6.76 1.91
CA GLN A 23 -4.51 -7.69 0.78
C GLN A 23 -3.97 -6.99 -0.48
N PHE A 24 -4.49 -5.79 -0.77
CA PHE A 24 -4.05 -5.02 -1.93
C PHE A 24 -2.56 -4.65 -1.87
N ALA A 25 -2.05 -4.32 -0.68
CA ALA A 25 -0.63 -4.07 -0.45
C ALA A 25 0.28 -5.25 -0.79
N THR A 26 -0.25 -6.48 -0.77
CA THR A 26 0.52 -7.65 -1.22
C THR A 26 0.84 -7.58 -2.71
N TYR A 27 -0.09 -7.10 -3.54
CA TYR A 27 0.11 -7.04 -4.99
C TYR A 27 1.18 -6.03 -5.39
N PHE A 28 1.11 -4.79 -4.90
CA PHE A 28 2.02 -3.73 -5.34
C PHE A 28 3.39 -3.74 -4.66
N THR A 29 3.55 -4.50 -3.56
CA THR A 29 4.86 -4.67 -2.89
C THR A 29 5.55 -5.97 -3.28
N HIS A 30 4.98 -6.74 -4.20
CA HIS A 30 5.62 -7.96 -4.71
C HIS A 30 6.83 -7.58 -5.57
N GLY A 31 8.00 -8.15 -5.27
CA GLY A 31 9.26 -7.84 -5.97
C GLY A 31 9.90 -6.49 -5.60
N VAL A 32 9.24 -5.64 -4.82
CA VAL A 32 9.80 -4.35 -4.38
C VAL A 32 10.73 -4.55 -3.19
N GLN A 33 11.94 -3.98 -3.25
CA GLN A 33 12.89 -3.99 -2.13
C GLN A 33 12.23 -3.39 -0.88
N GLY A 34 12.33 -4.10 0.25
CA GLY A 34 11.68 -3.68 1.50
C GLY A 34 10.17 -3.92 1.56
N GLY A 35 9.54 -4.41 0.49
CA GLY A 35 8.10 -4.67 0.44
C GLY A 35 7.62 -5.66 1.52
N ALA A 36 8.41 -6.69 1.82
CA ALA A 36 8.10 -7.62 2.92
C ALA A 36 8.09 -6.94 4.30
N LYS A 37 8.99 -5.96 4.52
CA LYS A 37 9.03 -5.17 5.75
C LYS A 37 7.81 -4.26 5.86
N LEU A 38 7.41 -3.60 4.77
CA LEU A 38 6.17 -2.81 4.72
C LEU A 38 4.95 -3.68 5.06
N ARG A 39 4.81 -4.86 4.43
CA ARG A 39 3.69 -5.78 4.69
C ARG A 39 3.62 -6.20 6.16
N GLY A 40 4.77 -6.50 6.77
CA GLY A 40 4.84 -6.79 8.21
C GLY A 40 4.42 -5.61 9.08
N ALA A 41 4.84 -4.39 8.73
CA ALA A 41 4.48 -3.18 9.47
C ALA A 41 2.97 -2.86 9.40
N ILE A 42 2.34 -3.00 8.23
CA ILE A 42 0.91 -2.68 8.08
C ILE A 42 -0.01 -3.78 8.62
N TYR A 43 0.48 -5.01 8.83
CA TYR A 43 -0.33 -6.14 9.28
C TYR A 43 -1.05 -5.86 10.61
N THR A 44 -0.38 -5.19 11.55
CA THR A 44 -0.91 -4.86 12.89
C THR A 44 -1.68 -3.55 12.95
N LEU A 45 -1.80 -2.81 11.83
CA LEU A 45 -2.52 -1.55 11.79
C LEU A 45 -4.03 -1.79 11.66
N HIS A 46 -4.81 -1.07 12.45
CA HIS A 46 -6.28 -1.18 12.47
C HIS A 46 -7.00 0.10 12.02
N GLN A 47 -6.23 1.11 11.62
CA GLN A 47 -6.77 2.38 11.14
C GLN A 47 -6.34 2.61 9.68
N PRO A 48 -7.26 2.93 8.76
CA PRO A 48 -6.96 3.11 7.35
C PRO A 48 -5.93 4.22 7.07
N ASP A 49 -5.99 5.33 7.80
CA ASP A 49 -5.05 6.45 7.73
C ASP A 49 -3.60 6.01 8.01
N ARG A 50 -3.41 5.15 9.02
CA ARG A 50 -2.08 4.61 9.34
C ARG A 50 -1.53 3.70 8.26
N ILE A 51 -2.40 2.96 7.57
CA ILE A 51 -2.00 2.13 6.43
C ILE A 51 -1.59 3.03 5.25
N ILE A 52 -2.35 4.10 4.99
CA ILE A 52 -2.03 5.10 3.97
C ILE A 52 -0.66 5.73 4.24
N ASP A 53 -0.44 6.25 5.46
CA ASP A 53 0.82 6.90 5.85
C ASP A 53 2.03 5.98 5.66
N ALA A 54 1.90 4.70 6.05
CA ALA A 54 2.97 3.72 5.93
C ALA A 54 3.30 3.40 4.46
N VAL A 55 2.26 3.29 3.61
CA VAL A 55 2.43 3.04 2.17
C VAL A 55 3.05 4.26 1.49
N ASP A 56 2.56 5.47 1.79
CA ASP A 56 3.10 6.71 1.24
C ASP A 56 4.57 6.89 1.63
N THR A 57 4.90 6.74 2.92
CA THR A 57 6.29 6.83 3.41
C THR A 57 7.22 5.85 2.70
N PHE A 58 6.75 4.62 2.44
CA PHE A 58 7.54 3.61 1.76
C PHE A 58 7.85 3.97 0.30
N PHE A 59 6.87 4.48 -0.44
CA PHE A 59 7.04 4.84 -1.85
C PHE A 59 7.70 6.20 -2.05
N ASP A 60 7.52 7.15 -1.13
CA ASP A 60 8.21 8.45 -1.15
C ASP A 60 9.71 8.29 -0.82
N ALA A 61 10.08 7.25 -0.05
CA ALA A 61 11.47 6.93 0.27
C ALA A 61 12.19 6.12 -0.82
N ALA A 62 11.48 5.58 -1.81
CA ALA A 62 12.06 4.78 -2.89
C ALA A 62 12.30 5.66 -4.13
N PRO A 63 13.55 5.82 -4.62
CA PRO A 63 13.75 6.36 -5.97
C PRO A 63 13.09 5.39 -6.95
N VAL A 64 12.00 5.82 -7.57
CA VAL A 64 11.26 5.03 -8.56
C VAL A 64 12.17 4.83 -9.77
N HIS A 65 12.97 3.76 -9.80
CA HIS A 65 13.55 3.28 -11.05
C HIS A 65 12.42 2.61 -11.84
N LEU A 66 11.70 3.44 -12.59
CA LEU A 66 10.93 2.99 -13.74
C LEU A 66 11.96 2.64 -14.83
N GLU A 67 12.61 1.48 -14.72
CA GLU A 67 13.28 0.93 -15.91
C GLU A 67 12.20 0.56 -16.92
N GLU A 68 12.36 1.12 -18.10
CA GLU A 68 11.49 1.04 -19.26
C GLU A 68 11.13 -0.43 -19.56
N ILE A 69 9.83 -0.74 -19.55
CA ILE A 69 9.33 -1.83 -20.39
C ILE A 69 9.36 -1.30 -21.83
N ALA A 70 10.55 -1.30 -22.40
CA ALA A 70 10.78 -1.21 -23.82
C ALA A 70 11.34 -2.56 -24.30
N CYS A 71 10.43 -3.50 -24.58
CA CYS A 71 10.47 -4.38 -25.76
C CYS A 71 9.16 -5.17 -25.85
#